data_AF-A0A966SDT7-F1
#
_entry.id   AF-A0A966SDT7-F1
#
_cell.length_a   1.000
_cell.length_b   1.000
_cell.length_c   1.000
_cell.angle_alpha   90.00
_cell.angle_beta   90.00
_cell.angle_gamma   90.00
#
_symmetry.space_group_name_H-M   'P 1'
#
loop_
_entity.id
_entity.type
_entity.pdbx_description
1 polymer ?
#
loop_
_entity_poly.entity_id
_entity_poly.type
_entity_poly.pdbx_seq_one_letter_code
_entity_poly.pdbx_strand_id
1 'polypeptide(L)'
;SWVTYGLGSESENLPAFVVLMDHQGAPVNGALNWSNGFMPAAFQGVPFRSSGDPIAYLTPPKNVSASQQRARLDLLRQWNEEYAAANPAESSLAARIASYELAFRMQVSAAECVDVTREPESVRKLYGMDRPVTQHFGRNCLLARRLVERGVRFVQLYSGGNEGPKAWDAHDDLRKNHDLHCAETDQPIAALLHDLKVTGLLDTTLVVWGGEFGRSPVAENGKGRDHHPKGFTMWMAGGGIKGGMTYGATDQFGYAAVEKPVSVPDLHATILHQLGLDHERLTYRNTGRDYRLTDVSGEVVRGLLS
;
A
#
# COMPACT_ATOMS: atom_id res chain seq x y z
N SER A 1 -1.65 2.99 -7.99
CA SER A 1 -1.70 3.65 -9.30
C SER A 1 -3.09 3.56 -9.95
N TRP A 2 -3.60 2.38 -10.35
CA TRP A 2 -4.93 2.28 -10.99
C TRP A 2 -6.09 2.84 -10.15
N VAL A 3 -6.09 2.56 -8.84
CA VAL A 3 -7.11 3.07 -7.91
C VAL A 3 -7.13 4.60 -7.88
N THR A 4 -5.96 5.24 -7.77
CA THR A 4 -5.85 6.69 -7.73
C THR A 4 -6.11 7.33 -9.10
N TYR A 5 -5.83 6.62 -10.20
CA TYR A 5 -6.24 7.02 -11.54
C TYR A 5 -7.77 7.00 -11.71
N GLY A 6 -8.45 5.95 -11.25
CA GLY A 6 -9.90 5.80 -11.38
C GLY A 6 -10.71 6.68 -10.43
N LEU A 7 -10.26 6.85 -9.19
CA LEU A 7 -11.02 7.52 -8.12
C LEU A 7 -10.45 8.87 -7.68
N GLY A 8 -9.26 9.25 -8.15
CA GLY A 8 -8.57 10.45 -7.69
C GLY A 8 -8.19 10.40 -6.20
N SER A 9 -8.11 11.60 -5.61
CA SER A 9 -7.86 11.82 -4.18
C SER A 9 -9.09 12.47 -3.54
N GLU A 10 -9.46 12.05 -2.33
CA GLU A 10 -10.41 12.80 -1.48
C GLU A 10 -9.69 13.83 -0.60
N SER A 11 -8.39 13.65 -0.39
CA SER A 11 -7.58 14.57 0.39
C SER A 11 -6.93 15.63 -0.51
N GLU A 12 -7.07 16.89 -0.13
CA GLU A 12 -6.31 18.00 -0.73
C GLU A 12 -4.89 18.12 -0.16
N ASN A 13 -4.68 17.61 1.06
CA ASN A 13 -3.49 17.86 1.87
C ASN A 13 -2.61 16.62 2.11
N LEU A 14 -3.05 15.44 1.68
CA LEU A 14 -2.28 14.20 1.75
C LEU A 14 -2.22 13.52 0.38
N PRO A 15 -1.18 12.70 0.10
CA PRO A 15 -1.12 11.92 -1.13
C PRO A 15 -2.27 10.91 -1.20
N ALA A 16 -2.79 10.68 -2.40
CA ALA A 16 -3.82 9.67 -2.61
C ALA A 16 -3.31 8.23 -2.43
N PHE A 17 -2.01 8.01 -2.64
CA PHE A 17 -1.34 6.72 -2.49
C PHE A 17 -0.12 6.85 -1.56
N VAL A 18 -0.23 6.31 -0.36
CA VAL A 18 0.82 6.32 0.66
C VAL A 18 1.39 4.91 0.86
N VAL A 19 2.72 4.84 0.99
CA VAL A 19 3.45 3.59 1.23
C VAL A 19 4.14 3.65 2.59
N LEU A 20 3.86 2.69 3.45
CA LEU A 20 4.47 2.53 4.77
C LEU A 20 5.42 1.34 4.73
N MET A 21 6.73 1.61 4.78
CA MET A 21 7.76 0.57 4.73
C MET A 21 8.06 -0.02 6.10
N ASP A 22 8.68 -1.19 6.09
CA ASP A 22 9.25 -1.78 7.28
C ASP A 22 10.49 -0.98 7.76
N HIS A 23 10.80 -1.04 9.05
CA HIS A 23 12.03 -0.48 9.61
C HIS A 23 13.29 -1.18 9.09
N GLN A 24 13.16 -2.41 8.59
CA GLN A 24 14.24 -3.20 8.00
C GLN A 24 14.59 -2.78 6.57
N GLY A 25 13.80 -1.88 5.97
CA GLY A 25 14.05 -1.30 4.66
C GLY A 25 12.88 -1.48 3.69
N ALA A 26 13.13 -1.11 2.43
CA ALA A 26 12.19 -1.38 1.35
C ALA A 26 12.13 -2.89 1.05
N PRO A 27 11.01 -3.39 0.51
CA PRO A 27 10.93 -4.75 -0.01
C PRO A 27 11.92 -4.98 -1.17
N VAL A 28 12.11 -6.26 -1.54
CA VAL A 28 12.81 -6.67 -2.77
C VAL A 28 12.36 -5.79 -3.94
N ASN A 29 13.28 -5.25 -4.74
CA ASN A 29 13.04 -4.31 -5.86
C ASN A 29 12.67 -2.87 -5.47
N GLY A 30 12.59 -2.54 -4.19
CA GLY A 30 12.45 -1.17 -3.69
C GLY A 30 11.26 -0.43 -4.28
N ALA A 31 11.50 0.78 -4.81
CA ALA A 31 10.44 1.67 -5.30
C ALA A 31 9.64 1.14 -6.50
N LEU A 32 10.12 0.08 -7.17
CA LEU A 32 9.37 -0.56 -8.26
C LEU A 32 8.02 -1.13 -7.78
N ASN A 33 7.94 -1.54 -6.51
CA ASN A 33 6.73 -2.12 -5.92
C ASN A 33 5.55 -1.14 -5.77
N TRP A 34 5.82 0.17 -5.79
CA TRP A 34 4.79 1.22 -5.75
C TRP A 34 4.93 2.20 -6.92
N SER A 35 5.46 1.70 -8.04
CA SER A 35 5.62 2.48 -9.25
C SER A 35 4.29 2.80 -9.94
N ASN A 36 4.31 3.84 -10.77
CA ASN A 36 3.23 4.24 -11.68
C ASN A 36 3.29 3.50 -13.03
N GLY A 37 4.27 2.61 -13.25
CA GLY A 37 4.48 1.97 -14.54
C GLY A 37 4.64 3.01 -15.66
N PHE A 38 3.75 2.95 -16.66
CA PHE A 38 3.69 3.90 -17.78
C PHE A 38 2.70 5.07 -17.57
N MET A 39 1.98 5.10 -16.45
CA MET A 39 1.08 6.22 -16.13
C MET A 39 1.89 7.46 -15.71
N PRO A 40 1.29 8.65 -15.62
CA PRO A 40 1.97 9.82 -15.06
C PRO A 40 2.47 9.57 -13.63
N ALA A 41 3.62 10.14 -13.28
CA ALA A 41 4.22 9.98 -11.95
C ALA A 41 3.36 10.56 -10.80
N ALA A 42 2.31 11.34 -11.11
CA ALA A 42 1.28 11.73 -10.14
C ALA A 42 0.56 10.54 -9.48
N PHE A 43 0.59 9.34 -10.09
CA PHE A 43 -0.03 8.12 -9.54
C PHE A 43 0.96 7.20 -8.81
N GLN A 44 2.23 7.60 -8.69
CA GLN A 44 3.26 6.85 -7.97
C GLN A 44 3.00 6.90 -6.46
N GLY A 45 3.28 5.81 -5.74
CA GLY A 45 3.18 5.78 -4.29
C GLY A 45 4.20 6.70 -3.63
N VAL A 46 3.77 7.41 -2.59
CA VAL A 46 4.62 8.29 -1.78
C VAL A 46 5.04 7.55 -0.50
N PRO A 47 6.32 7.17 -0.35
CA PRO A 47 6.79 6.49 0.84
C PRO A 47 6.84 7.46 2.03
N PHE A 48 6.20 7.07 3.13
CA PHE A 48 6.39 7.70 4.43
C PHE A 48 7.46 6.92 5.18
N ARG A 49 8.44 7.65 5.72
CA ARG A 49 9.54 7.09 6.49
C ARG A 49 9.04 6.55 7.82
N SER A 50 9.61 5.41 8.19
CA SER A 50 9.38 4.72 9.46
C SER A 50 9.95 5.48 10.67
N SER A 51 10.97 6.31 10.46
CA SER A 51 11.66 7.10 11.48
C SER A 51 12.16 8.45 10.94
N GLY A 52 12.43 9.40 11.85
CA GLY A 52 12.84 10.77 11.49
C GLY A 52 11.70 11.57 10.87
N ASP A 53 12.03 12.46 9.93
CA ASP A 53 11.01 13.21 9.16
C ASP A 53 10.18 12.23 8.32
N PRO A 54 8.86 12.08 8.59
CA PRO A 54 8.00 11.10 7.93
C PRO A 54 7.95 11.29 6.41
N ILE A 55 8.09 12.52 5.95
CA ILE A 55 8.29 12.84 4.54
C ILE A 55 9.61 13.59 4.43
N ALA A 56 10.47 13.11 3.55
CA ALA A 56 11.78 13.70 3.33
C ALA A 56 11.66 15.19 2.96
N TYR A 57 12.42 16.05 3.64
CA TYR A 57 12.51 17.48 3.34
C TYR A 57 11.18 18.25 3.49
N LEU A 58 10.24 17.74 4.28
CA LEU A 58 8.96 18.40 4.53
C LEU A 58 9.12 19.65 5.41
N THR A 59 10.00 19.59 6.41
CA THR A 59 10.23 20.68 7.36
C THR A 59 11.01 21.83 6.70
N PRO A 60 10.46 23.06 6.63
CA PRO A 60 11.18 24.18 6.05
C PRO A 60 12.37 24.58 6.95
N PRO A 61 13.45 25.18 6.38
CA PRO A 61 14.56 25.69 7.17
C PRO A 61 14.09 26.73 8.22
N LYS A 62 14.70 26.74 9.41
CA LYS A 62 14.28 27.56 10.56
C LYS A 62 14.17 29.07 10.27
N ASN A 63 14.86 29.56 9.25
CA ASN A 63 14.92 30.97 8.85
C ASN A 63 14.05 31.31 7.63
N VAL A 64 13.15 30.41 7.21
CA VAL A 64 12.24 30.63 6.09
C VAL A 64 10.81 30.69 6.61
N SER A 65 10.17 31.85 6.46
CA SER A 65 8.74 32.01 6.77
C SER A 65 7.86 31.29 5.75
N ALA A 66 6.63 30.97 6.13
CA ALA A 66 5.65 30.34 5.24
C ALA A 66 5.39 31.18 3.97
N SER A 67 5.36 32.52 4.09
CA SER A 67 5.19 33.43 2.94
C SER A 67 6.39 33.39 1.99
N GLN A 68 7.62 33.34 2.51
CA GLN A 68 8.82 33.17 1.69
C GLN A 68 8.84 31.81 0.98
N GLN A 69 8.43 30.75 1.67
CA GLN A 69 8.33 29.42 1.08
C GLN A 69 7.28 29.37 -0.03
N ARG A 70 6.10 29.96 0.17
CA ARG A 70 5.04 30.09 -0.84
C ARG A 70 5.53 30.85 -2.07
N ALA A 71 6.17 32.01 -1.88
CA ALA A 71 6.72 32.80 -2.98
C ALA A 71 7.77 32.03 -3.80
N ARG A 72 8.63 31.24 -3.14
CA ARG A 72 9.59 30.36 -3.83
C ARG A 72 8.88 29.28 -4.66
N LEU A 73 7.84 28.66 -4.11
CA LEU A 73 7.07 27.64 -4.82
C LEU A 73 6.28 28.22 -6.00
N ASP A 74 5.73 29.43 -5.87
CA ASP A 74 5.06 30.13 -6.98
C ASP A 74 6.03 30.42 -8.14
N LEU A 75 7.25 30.87 -7.84
CA LEU A 75 8.28 31.09 -8.85
C LEU A 75 8.73 29.78 -9.52
N LEU A 76 8.94 28.72 -8.72
CA LEU A 76 9.26 27.40 -9.27
C LEU A 76 8.14 26.85 -10.14
N ARG A 77 6.88 27.02 -9.73
CA ARG A 77 5.71 26.65 -10.53
C ARG A 77 5.74 27.38 -11.87
N GLN A 78 5.92 28.70 -11.85
CA GLN A 78 5.98 29.52 -13.07
C GLN A 78 7.06 29.00 -14.04
N TRP A 79 8.30 28.84 -13.59
CA TRP A 79 9.38 28.36 -14.46
C TRP A 79 9.15 26.94 -14.99
N ASN A 80 8.60 26.06 -14.16
CA ASN A 80 8.31 24.70 -14.59
C ASN A 80 7.13 24.66 -15.57
N GLU A 81 6.11 25.50 -15.41
CA GLU A 81 4.99 25.63 -16.35
C GLU A 81 5.46 26.18 -17.70
N GLU A 82 6.31 27.21 -17.71
CA GLU A 82 6.95 27.75 -18.92
C GLU A 82 7.78 26.68 -19.65
N TYR A 83 8.58 25.91 -18.92
CA TYR A 83 9.36 24.82 -19.50
C TYR A 83 8.48 23.67 -20.00
N ALA A 84 7.45 23.28 -19.25
CA ALA A 84 6.52 22.21 -19.63
C ALA A 84 5.76 22.55 -20.92
N ALA A 85 5.36 23.82 -21.09
CA ALA A 85 4.75 24.30 -22.32
C ALA A 85 5.69 24.15 -23.53
N ALA A 86 7.00 24.32 -23.33
CA ALA A 86 8.03 24.12 -24.36
C ALA A 86 8.42 22.64 -24.56
N ASN A 87 8.14 21.76 -23.61
CA ASN A 87 8.59 20.35 -23.60
C ASN A 87 7.44 19.38 -23.24
N PRO A 88 6.38 19.29 -24.06
CA PRO A 88 5.17 18.53 -23.74
C PRO A 88 5.37 17.02 -23.59
N ALA A 89 6.50 16.48 -24.07
CA ALA A 89 6.85 15.06 -23.92
C ALA A 89 7.41 14.70 -22.52
N GLU A 90 7.83 15.69 -21.71
CA GLU A 90 8.48 15.47 -20.42
C GLU A 90 7.49 15.44 -19.24
N SER A 91 6.71 14.35 -19.17
CA SER A 91 5.72 14.12 -18.08
C SER A 91 6.34 14.05 -16.69
N SER A 92 7.65 13.77 -16.60
CA SER A 92 8.43 13.74 -15.36
C SER A 92 8.45 15.09 -14.63
N LEU A 93 8.44 16.19 -15.39
CA LEU A 93 8.48 17.54 -14.84
C LEU A 93 7.15 17.93 -14.20
N ALA A 94 6.02 17.65 -14.86
CA ALA A 94 4.69 17.92 -14.32
C ALA A 94 4.47 17.22 -12.97
N ALA A 95 4.95 15.98 -12.84
CA ALA A 95 4.89 15.24 -11.58
C ALA A 95 5.76 15.88 -10.48
N ARG A 96 6.91 16.45 -10.83
CA ARG A 96 7.78 17.15 -9.88
C ARG A 96 7.15 18.44 -9.35
N ILE A 97 6.45 19.20 -10.21
CA ILE A 97 5.65 20.37 -9.80
C ILE A 97 4.58 19.95 -8.80
N ALA A 98 3.77 18.95 -9.17
CA ALA A 98 2.68 18.46 -8.33
C ALA A 98 3.19 17.94 -6.97
N SER A 99 4.36 17.28 -6.96
CA SER A 99 5.00 16.81 -5.73
C SER A 99 5.44 17.96 -4.81
N TYR A 100 5.96 19.07 -5.35
CA TYR A 100 6.33 20.23 -4.54
C TYR A 100 5.13 20.94 -3.93
N GLU A 101 4.05 21.11 -4.70
CA GLU A 101 2.80 21.70 -4.20
C GLU A 101 2.14 20.81 -3.14
N LEU A 102 2.10 19.50 -3.37
CA LEU A 102 1.61 18.54 -2.39
C LEU A 102 2.47 18.56 -1.12
N ALA A 103 3.79 18.57 -1.24
CA ALA A 103 4.70 18.65 -0.09
C ALA A 103 4.46 19.93 0.73
N PHE A 104 4.20 21.07 0.11
CA PHE A 104 3.86 22.31 0.83
C PHE A 104 2.56 22.18 1.62
N ARG A 105 1.50 21.65 1.00
CA ARG A 105 0.21 21.43 1.68
C ARG A 105 0.33 20.40 2.81
N MET A 106 1.17 19.39 2.63
CA MET A 106 1.45 18.36 3.64
C MET A 106 2.16 18.89 4.89
N GLN A 107 2.85 20.04 4.86
CA GLN A 107 3.70 20.50 5.98
C GLN A 107 2.98 20.53 7.33
N VAL A 108 1.70 20.93 7.34
CA VAL A 108 0.89 20.95 8.56
C VAL A 108 0.12 19.63 8.73
N SER A 109 -0.63 19.22 7.70
CA SER A 109 -1.54 18.06 7.80
C SER A 109 -0.82 16.73 7.97
N ALA A 110 0.36 16.54 7.36
CA ALA A 110 1.10 15.31 7.49
C ALA A 110 1.73 15.18 8.88
N ALA A 111 2.22 16.28 9.48
CA ALA A 111 2.79 16.27 10.83
C ALA A 111 1.77 15.83 11.89
N GLU A 112 0.52 16.26 11.78
CA GLU A 112 -0.54 15.78 12.68
C GLU A 112 -0.97 14.35 12.39
N CYS A 113 -0.95 13.93 11.13
CA CYS A 113 -1.35 12.58 10.73
C CYS A 113 -0.38 11.52 11.30
N VAL A 114 0.92 11.78 11.19
CA VAL A 114 2.01 10.85 11.55
C VAL A 114 2.34 10.82 13.04
N ASP A 115 1.86 11.80 13.80
CA ASP A 115 2.01 11.85 15.25
C ASP A 115 1.02 10.91 15.95
N VAL A 116 1.38 9.63 15.98
CA VAL A 116 0.65 8.57 16.70
C VAL A 116 0.78 8.69 18.22
N THR A 117 1.63 9.59 18.75
CA THR A 117 1.78 9.76 20.20
C THR A 117 0.54 10.41 20.83
N ARG A 118 -0.28 11.08 20.01
CA ARG A 118 -1.58 11.66 20.41
C ARG A 118 -2.68 10.63 20.64
N GLU A 119 -2.48 9.37 20.23
CA GLU A 119 -3.44 8.30 20.46
C GLU A 119 -3.39 7.82 21.93
N PRO A 120 -4.54 7.44 22.52
CA PRO A 120 -4.59 6.92 23.88
C PRO A 120 -3.65 5.72 24.09
N GLU A 121 -3.12 5.56 25.30
CA GLU A 121 -2.23 4.44 25.62
C GLU A 121 -2.89 3.08 25.37
N SER A 122 -4.20 2.96 25.64
CA SER A 122 -4.99 1.76 25.36
C SER A 122 -4.98 1.39 23.88
N VAL A 123 -5.09 2.39 22.99
CA VAL A 123 -5.03 2.18 21.53
C VAL A 123 -3.63 1.76 21.12
N ARG A 124 -2.58 2.44 21.61
CA ARG A 124 -1.19 2.05 21.29
C ARG A 124 -0.87 0.62 21.75
N LYS A 125 -1.38 0.21 22.92
CA LYS A 125 -1.27 -1.16 23.43
C LYS A 125 -2.08 -2.16 22.61
N LEU A 126 -3.27 -1.80 22.12
CA LEU A 126 -4.07 -2.64 21.22
C LEU A 126 -3.24 -3.02 19.98
N TYR A 127 -2.55 -2.05 19.36
CA TYR A 127 -1.64 -2.27 18.24
C TYR A 127 -0.31 -2.94 18.61
N GLY A 128 -0.06 -3.27 19.89
CA GLY A 128 1.15 -3.94 20.35
C GLY A 128 2.40 -3.05 20.31
N MET A 129 2.24 -1.73 20.44
CA MET A 129 3.35 -0.77 20.39
C MET A 129 4.25 -0.78 21.64
N ASP A 130 3.82 -1.50 22.68
CA ASP A 130 4.53 -1.73 23.94
C ASP A 130 5.46 -2.94 23.89
N ARG A 131 5.46 -3.71 22.80
CA ARG A 131 6.33 -4.89 22.63
C ARG A 131 7.28 -4.71 21.45
N PRO A 132 8.59 -4.98 21.61
CA PRO A 132 9.56 -4.80 20.53
C PRO A 132 9.20 -5.49 19.21
N VAL A 133 8.69 -6.73 19.26
CA VAL A 133 8.35 -7.52 18.07
C VAL A 133 7.22 -6.92 17.23
N THR A 134 6.21 -6.30 17.86
CA THR A 134 5.07 -5.72 17.13
C THR A 134 5.15 -4.21 16.97
N GLN A 135 6.11 -3.54 17.63
CA GLN A 135 6.09 -2.09 17.79
C GLN A 135 6.06 -1.34 16.46
N HIS A 136 6.92 -1.74 15.52
CA HIS A 136 7.04 -1.06 14.24
C HIS A 136 5.80 -1.25 13.36
N PHE A 137 5.40 -2.50 13.14
CA PHE A 137 4.26 -2.81 12.28
C PHE A 137 2.94 -2.34 12.92
N GLY A 138 2.82 -2.42 14.25
CA GLY A 138 1.76 -1.80 15.06
C GLY A 138 1.62 -0.30 14.80
N ARG A 139 2.74 0.44 14.83
CA ARG A 139 2.76 1.86 14.48
C ARG A 139 2.29 2.11 13.04
N ASN A 140 2.73 1.30 12.08
CA ASN A 140 2.32 1.43 10.68
C ASN A 140 0.82 1.16 10.50
N CYS A 141 0.26 0.15 11.15
CA CYS A 141 -1.18 -0.14 11.13
C CYS A 141 -2.00 1.01 11.75
N LEU A 142 -1.56 1.57 12.88
CA LEU A 142 -2.24 2.72 13.50
C LEU A 142 -2.16 3.97 12.60
N LEU A 143 -1.01 4.23 11.98
CA LEU A 143 -0.86 5.31 11.02
C LEU A 143 -1.77 5.10 9.80
N ALA A 144 -1.89 3.87 9.30
CA ALA A 144 -2.78 3.54 8.20
C ALA A 144 -4.24 3.85 8.53
N ARG A 145 -4.71 3.50 9.74
CA ARG A 145 -6.05 3.87 10.22
C ARG A 145 -6.25 5.38 10.17
N ARG A 146 -5.28 6.16 10.69
CA ARG A 146 -5.33 7.63 10.69
C ARG A 146 -5.29 8.25 9.28
N LEU A 147 -4.59 7.62 8.34
CA LEU A 147 -4.55 8.04 6.93
C LEU A 147 -5.90 7.79 6.25
N VAL A 148 -6.51 6.62 6.48
CA VAL A 148 -7.85 6.29 5.98
C VAL A 148 -8.89 7.26 6.52
N GLU A 149 -8.88 7.55 7.82
CA GLU A 149 -9.73 8.59 8.45
C GLU A 149 -9.63 9.97 7.79
N ARG A 150 -8.48 10.28 7.18
CA ARG A 150 -8.18 11.58 6.54
C ARG A 150 -8.37 11.55 5.03
N GLY A 151 -9.02 10.52 4.50
CA GLY A 151 -9.37 10.41 3.08
C GLY A 151 -8.20 10.02 2.18
N VAL A 152 -7.15 9.38 2.71
CA VAL A 152 -6.12 8.77 1.85
C VAL A 152 -6.71 7.56 1.16
N ARG A 153 -6.77 7.60 -0.17
CA ARG A 153 -7.47 6.62 -1.00
C ARG A 153 -6.84 5.22 -0.95
N PHE A 154 -5.52 5.12 -0.91
CA PHE A 154 -4.81 3.85 -0.91
C PHE A 154 -3.60 3.92 0.02
N VAL A 155 -3.56 3.03 1.01
CA VAL A 155 -2.44 2.89 1.95
C VAL A 155 -1.87 1.49 1.81
N GLN A 156 -0.59 1.38 1.48
CA GLN A 156 0.11 0.11 1.33
C GLN A 156 1.11 -0.06 2.47
N LEU A 157 1.03 -1.17 3.18
CA LEU A 157 1.92 -1.50 4.29
C LEU A 157 2.81 -2.66 3.87
N TYR A 158 4.12 -2.52 4.08
CA TYR A 158 5.08 -3.61 3.95
C TYR A 158 5.52 -4.10 5.34
N SER A 159 5.66 -5.42 5.44
CA SER A 159 6.30 -6.11 6.56
C SER A 159 7.54 -6.84 6.03
N GLY A 160 8.65 -6.73 6.75
CA GLY A 160 9.93 -7.29 6.34
C GLY A 160 10.72 -6.39 5.39
N GLY A 161 12.02 -6.65 5.30
CA GLY A 161 12.99 -5.90 4.51
C GLY A 161 13.28 -6.49 3.13
N ASN A 162 14.47 -6.16 2.62
CA ASN A 162 14.84 -6.40 1.22
C ASN A 162 15.37 -7.81 0.93
N GLU A 163 15.99 -8.50 1.89
CA GLU A 163 16.65 -9.79 1.61
C GLU A 163 16.92 -10.63 2.86
N GLY A 164 17.12 -11.94 2.65
CA GLY A 164 17.51 -12.89 3.67
C GLY A 164 16.45 -13.04 4.78
N PRO A 165 16.86 -13.27 6.05
CA PRO A 165 15.92 -13.54 7.14
C PRO A 165 15.07 -12.32 7.55
N LYS A 166 15.33 -11.16 6.93
CA LYS A 166 14.56 -9.93 7.09
C LYS A 166 13.33 -9.89 6.19
N ALA A 167 13.37 -10.62 5.07
CA ALA A 167 12.28 -10.71 4.12
C ALA A 167 11.47 -12.00 4.36
N TRP A 168 10.26 -12.05 3.82
CA TRP A 168 9.42 -13.27 3.82
C TRP A 168 9.94 -14.37 2.88
N ASP A 169 11.03 -14.12 2.14
CA ASP A 169 11.64 -15.04 1.17
C ASP A 169 12.51 -16.13 1.84
N ALA A 170 11.85 -17.03 2.56
CA ALA A 170 12.50 -18.00 3.45
C ALA A 170 13.02 -19.26 2.75
N HIS A 171 14.21 -19.17 2.15
CA HIS A 171 14.92 -20.31 1.54
C HIS A 171 15.81 -21.11 2.50
N ASP A 172 16.15 -20.55 3.67
CA ASP A 172 17.04 -21.21 4.65
C ASP A 172 16.29 -21.94 5.79
N ASP A 173 15.52 -21.20 6.59
CA ASP A 173 14.75 -21.72 7.74
C ASP A 173 13.36 -21.08 7.78
N LEU A 174 12.39 -21.79 7.22
CA LEU A 174 11.02 -21.31 7.09
C LEU A 174 10.36 -21.08 8.44
N ARG A 175 10.58 -21.98 9.41
CA ARG A 175 9.95 -21.87 10.72
C ARG A 175 10.44 -20.64 11.46
N LYS A 176 11.77 -20.45 11.55
CA LYS A 176 12.34 -19.28 12.23
C LYS A 176 11.85 -17.97 11.60
N ASN A 177 11.81 -17.92 10.27
CA ASN A 177 11.41 -16.73 9.53
C ASN A 177 9.90 -16.41 9.72
N HIS A 178 9.03 -17.40 9.50
CA HIS A 178 7.59 -17.17 9.60
C HIS A 178 7.12 -17.03 11.05
N ASP A 179 7.74 -17.71 12.03
CA ASP A 179 7.45 -17.48 13.46
C ASP A 179 7.72 -16.01 13.84
N LEU A 180 8.79 -15.41 13.31
CA LEU A 180 9.10 -14.00 13.51
C LEU A 180 8.08 -13.09 12.81
N HIS A 181 7.96 -13.18 11.49
CA HIS A 181 7.17 -12.19 10.74
C HIS A 181 5.65 -12.33 10.97
N CYS A 182 5.15 -13.53 11.26
CA CYS A 182 3.78 -13.69 11.74
C CYS A 182 3.61 -13.01 13.10
N ALA A 183 4.55 -13.17 14.04
CA ALA A 183 4.47 -12.49 15.33
C ALA A 183 4.55 -10.95 15.22
N GLU A 184 5.28 -10.42 14.25
CA GLU A 184 5.36 -8.98 13.96
C GLU A 184 4.02 -8.42 13.47
N THR A 185 3.23 -9.20 12.73
CA THR A 185 2.05 -8.71 11.98
C THR A 185 0.70 -9.11 12.56
N ASP A 186 0.60 -10.26 13.25
CA ASP A 186 -0.67 -10.85 13.70
C ASP A 186 -1.50 -9.88 14.57
N GLN A 187 -0.95 -9.44 15.71
CA GLN A 187 -1.67 -8.52 16.59
C GLN A 187 -1.94 -7.15 15.92
N PRO A 188 -0.99 -6.47 15.27
CA PRO A 188 -1.26 -5.20 14.59
C PRO A 188 -2.38 -5.26 13.54
N ILE A 189 -2.46 -6.32 12.76
CA ILE A 189 -3.51 -6.51 11.75
C ILE A 189 -4.85 -6.72 12.44
N ALA A 190 -4.90 -7.58 13.45
CA ALA A 190 -6.12 -7.80 14.24
C ALA A 190 -6.60 -6.49 14.89
N ALA A 191 -5.67 -5.70 15.42
CA ALA A 191 -5.94 -4.37 15.98
C ALA A 191 -6.50 -3.42 14.91
N LEU A 192 -5.90 -3.36 13.71
CA LEU A 192 -6.39 -2.54 12.61
C LEU A 192 -7.82 -2.89 12.21
N LEU A 193 -8.10 -4.18 11.99
CA LEU A 193 -9.44 -4.65 11.62
C LEU A 193 -10.46 -4.34 12.72
N HIS A 194 -10.09 -4.54 13.98
CA HIS A 194 -10.93 -4.19 15.12
C HIS A 194 -11.19 -2.68 15.19
N ASP A 195 -10.15 -1.86 15.08
CA ASP A 195 -10.24 -0.39 15.19
C ASP A 195 -11.09 0.19 14.05
N LEU A 196 -10.87 -0.25 12.80
CA LEU A 196 -11.71 0.11 11.65
C LEU A 196 -13.17 -0.29 11.87
N LYS A 197 -13.43 -1.45 12.50
CA LYS A 197 -14.79 -1.92 12.76
C LYS A 197 -15.49 -1.04 13.80
N VAL A 198 -14.86 -0.77 14.94
CA VAL A 198 -15.49 0.02 16.02
C VAL A 198 -15.63 1.49 15.68
N THR A 199 -14.81 2.00 14.76
CA THR A 199 -14.93 3.37 14.22
C THR A 199 -15.89 3.46 13.02
N GLY A 200 -16.45 2.34 12.56
CA GLY A 200 -17.36 2.29 11.41
C GLY A 200 -16.67 2.43 10.04
N LEU A 201 -15.34 2.53 10.00
CA LEU A 201 -14.56 2.67 8.77
C LEU A 201 -14.42 1.37 7.99
N LEU A 202 -14.60 0.20 8.64
CA LEU A 202 -14.46 -1.09 7.98
C LEU A 202 -15.51 -1.28 6.88
N ASP A 203 -16.69 -0.67 7.01
CA ASP A 203 -17.75 -0.77 6.00
C ASP A 203 -17.39 -0.01 4.71
N THR A 204 -16.55 1.03 4.82
CA THR A 204 -16.10 1.87 3.69
C THR A 204 -14.65 1.62 3.29
N THR A 205 -13.95 0.68 3.95
CA THR A 205 -12.53 0.39 3.72
C THR A 205 -12.35 -1.08 3.36
N LEU A 206 -11.84 -1.34 2.16
CA LEU A 206 -11.40 -2.67 1.77
C LEU A 206 -9.97 -2.91 2.28
N VAL A 207 -9.80 -3.87 3.19
CA VAL A 207 -8.48 -4.35 3.63
C VAL A 207 -8.13 -5.59 2.83
N VAL A 208 -6.97 -5.57 2.16
CA VAL A 208 -6.44 -6.70 1.40
C VAL A 208 -5.10 -7.10 2.01
N TRP A 209 -4.93 -8.40 2.27
CA TRP A 209 -3.68 -8.95 2.78
C TRP A 209 -3.21 -10.12 1.93
N GLY A 210 -1.90 -10.19 1.74
CA GLY A 210 -1.22 -11.28 1.08
C GLY A 210 0.17 -10.87 0.60
N GLY A 211 0.75 -11.70 -0.26
CA GLY A 211 2.01 -11.46 -0.95
C GLY A 211 1.90 -11.81 -2.44
N GLU A 212 3.03 -11.89 -3.13
CA GLU A 212 3.04 -12.20 -4.57
C GLU A 212 2.95 -13.71 -4.88
N PHE A 213 3.38 -14.55 -3.93
CA PHE A 213 3.31 -16.01 -3.99
C PHE A 213 3.36 -16.62 -2.59
N GLY A 214 3.17 -17.93 -2.51
CA GLY A 214 3.40 -18.72 -1.29
C GLY A 214 4.79 -19.33 -1.22
N ARG A 215 4.94 -20.29 -0.30
CA ARG A 215 6.08 -21.19 -0.19
C ARG A 215 5.64 -22.61 -0.53
N SER A 216 6.49 -23.35 -1.22
CA SER A 216 6.11 -24.68 -1.73
C SER A 216 5.79 -25.62 -0.55
N PRO A 217 5.02 -26.69 -0.77
CA PRO A 217 4.76 -27.67 0.29
C PRO A 217 5.95 -28.62 0.52
N VAL A 218 7.00 -28.52 -0.29
CA VAL A 218 8.20 -29.36 -0.25
C VAL A 218 9.41 -28.53 0.14
N ALA A 219 10.42 -29.15 0.76
CA ALA A 219 11.70 -28.50 0.99
C ALA A 219 12.54 -28.54 -0.28
N GLU A 220 13.26 -27.45 -0.58
CA GLU A 220 14.32 -27.49 -1.62
C GLU A 220 15.53 -28.24 -1.10
N ASN A 221 16.17 -27.67 -0.07
CA ASN A 221 17.36 -28.19 0.59
C ASN A 221 17.32 -27.79 2.09
N GLY A 222 16.95 -28.73 2.96
CA GLY A 222 16.93 -28.49 4.41
C GLY A 222 15.61 -27.94 4.94
N LYS A 223 15.63 -26.75 5.57
CA LYS A 223 14.50 -26.21 6.36
C LYS A 223 13.73 -25.08 5.68
N GLY A 224 14.19 -24.59 4.52
CA GLY A 224 13.49 -23.59 3.72
C GLY A 224 12.80 -24.20 2.50
N ARG A 225 12.09 -23.34 1.75
CA ARG A 225 11.21 -23.77 0.66
C ARG A 225 11.20 -22.77 -0.51
N ASP A 226 11.03 -23.32 -1.70
CA ASP A 226 10.94 -22.56 -2.96
C ASP A 226 9.69 -21.68 -3.03
N HIS A 227 9.70 -20.78 -4.02
CA HIS A 227 8.60 -19.96 -4.48
C HIS A 227 7.42 -20.80 -4.95
N HIS A 228 6.19 -20.40 -4.56
CA HIS A 228 5.00 -21.17 -4.91
C HIS A 228 3.87 -20.32 -5.50
N PRO A 229 3.87 -20.13 -6.83
CA PRO A 229 2.83 -19.37 -7.51
C PRO A 229 1.57 -20.20 -7.82
N LYS A 230 1.60 -21.54 -7.64
CA LYS A 230 0.48 -22.43 -8.04
C LYS A 230 -0.65 -22.51 -7.02
N GLY A 231 -0.39 -22.15 -5.77
CA GLY A 231 -1.39 -22.17 -4.70
C GLY A 231 -0.88 -21.43 -3.48
N PHE A 232 -1.53 -20.33 -3.14
CA PHE A 232 -1.24 -19.52 -1.96
C PHE A 232 -2.49 -18.78 -1.48
N THR A 233 -2.42 -18.22 -0.28
CA THR A 233 -3.56 -17.60 0.38
C THR A 233 -3.45 -16.08 0.34
N MET A 234 -4.56 -15.44 0.00
CA MET A 234 -4.82 -14.03 0.27
C MET A 234 -6.16 -13.92 0.98
N TRP A 235 -6.38 -12.85 1.74
CA TRP A 235 -7.68 -12.57 2.34
C TRP A 235 -8.06 -11.10 2.19
N MET A 236 -9.37 -10.85 2.24
CA MET A 236 -9.93 -9.52 2.21
C MET A 236 -10.95 -9.35 3.36
N ALA A 237 -11.10 -8.13 3.84
CA ALA A 237 -12.07 -7.77 4.88
C ALA A 237 -12.60 -6.35 4.68
N GLY A 238 -13.84 -6.11 5.12
CA GLY A 238 -14.48 -4.80 4.98
C GLY A 238 -14.91 -4.49 3.54
N GLY A 239 -15.39 -3.27 3.32
CA GLY A 239 -15.73 -2.74 2.00
C GLY A 239 -16.68 -3.64 1.20
N GLY A 240 -17.67 -4.27 1.84
CA GLY A 240 -18.66 -5.16 1.18
C GLY A 240 -18.19 -6.59 0.88
N ILE A 241 -17.06 -7.03 1.45
CA ILE A 241 -16.63 -8.43 1.38
C ILE A 241 -17.40 -9.28 2.40
N LYS A 242 -17.83 -10.47 1.97
CA LYS A 242 -18.49 -11.45 2.84
C LYS A 242 -17.47 -12.07 3.81
N GLY A 243 -17.59 -11.74 5.09
CA GLY A 243 -16.70 -12.25 6.14
C GLY A 243 -16.99 -13.69 6.57
N GLY A 244 -16.03 -14.29 7.30
CA GLY A 244 -16.21 -15.58 7.97
C GLY A 244 -16.27 -16.80 7.04
N MET A 245 -15.67 -16.71 5.85
CA MET A 245 -15.66 -17.78 4.87
C MET A 245 -14.27 -18.02 4.27
N THR A 246 -14.08 -19.23 3.74
CA THR A 246 -12.96 -19.60 2.88
C THR A 246 -13.50 -19.80 1.46
N TYR A 247 -12.76 -19.34 0.46
CA TYR A 247 -13.14 -19.49 -0.95
C TYR A 247 -12.06 -20.24 -1.71
N GLY A 248 -12.39 -21.44 -2.16
CA GLY A 248 -11.47 -22.33 -2.85
C GLY A 248 -10.57 -23.12 -1.90
N ALA A 249 -9.78 -24.02 -2.48
CA ALA A 249 -8.86 -24.89 -1.76
C ALA A 249 -7.73 -25.38 -2.68
N THR A 250 -6.59 -25.67 -2.07
CA THR A 250 -5.51 -26.40 -2.73
C THR A 250 -5.77 -27.90 -2.72
N ASP A 251 -5.02 -28.65 -3.54
CA ASP A 251 -4.96 -30.11 -3.42
C ASP A 251 -4.50 -30.57 -2.03
N GLN A 252 -4.61 -31.87 -1.77
CA GLN A 252 -4.25 -32.49 -0.48
C GLN A 252 -2.79 -32.28 -0.06
N PHE A 253 -1.91 -31.90 -0.99
CA PHE A 253 -0.51 -31.62 -0.73
C PHE A 253 -0.21 -30.13 -0.60
N GLY A 254 -1.18 -29.25 -0.86
CA GLY A 254 -0.96 -27.80 -0.92
C GLY A 254 -0.23 -27.36 -2.19
N TYR A 255 -0.20 -28.17 -3.25
CA TYR A 255 0.61 -27.90 -4.42
C TYR A 255 -0.08 -27.02 -5.48
N ALA A 256 -1.37 -27.18 -5.72
CA ALA A 256 -2.09 -26.31 -6.65
C ALA A 256 -3.47 -25.95 -6.13
N ALA A 257 -3.96 -24.75 -6.44
CA ALA A 257 -5.36 -24.40 -6.26
C ALA A 257 -6.23 -25.24 -7.22
N VAL A 258 -7.12 -26.07 -6.67
CA VAL A 258 -7.95 -27.02 -7.46
C VAL A 258 -9.44 -26.83 -7.26
N GLU A 259 -9.88 -26.28 -6.12
CA GLU A 259 -11.27 -25.91 -5.90
C GLU A 259 -11.42 -24.40 -6.05
N LYS A 260 -12.33 -23.95 -6.92
CA LYS A 260 -12.64 -22.52 -7.19
C LYS A 260 -11.38 -21.64 -7.29
N PRO A 261 -10.41 -21.99 -8.16
CA PRO A 261 -9.19 -21.22 -8.29
C PRO A 261 -9.51 -19.77 -8.68
N VAL A 262 -8.81 -18.82 -8.05
CA VAL A 262 -8.92 -17.40 -8.35
C VAL A 262 -7.59 -16.96 -8.94
N SER A 263 -7.62 -16.42 -10.17
CA SER A 263 -6.42 -15.87 -10.79
C SER A 263 -6.12 -14.47 -10.27
N VAL A 264 -4.88 -13.99 -10.45
CA VAL A 264 -4.51 -12.61 -10.07
C VAL A 264 -5.38 -11.56 -10.81
N PRO A 265 -5.67 -11.71 -12.12
CA PRO A 265 -6.65 -10.85 -12.79
C PRO A 265 -8.05 -10.85 -12.15
N ASP A 266 -8.57 -12.01 -11.73
CA ASP A 266 -9.89 -12.10 -11.09
C ASP A 266 -9.90 -11.41 -9.71
N LEU A 267 -8.80 -11.56 -8.96
CA LEU A 267 -8.63 -10.86 -7.68
C LEU A 267 -8.61 -9.34 -7.88
N HIS A 268 -7.84 -8.84 -8.85
CA HIS A 268 -7.81 -7.41 -9.16
C HIS A 268 -9.14 -6.89 -9.70
N ALA A 269 -9.85 -7.67 -10.54
CA ALA A 269 -11.20 -7.33 -11.00
C ALA A 269 -12.16 -7.17 -9.82
N THR A 270 -12.09 -8.10 -8.85
CA THR A 270 -12.92 -8.08 -7.64
C THR A 270 -12.59 -6.89 -6.73
N ILE A 271 -11.31 -6.57 -6.53
CA ILE A 271 -10.88 -5.39 -5.76
C ILE A 271 -11.41 -4.11 -6.42
N LEU A 272 -11.22 -3.95 -7.73
CA LEU A 272 -11.70 -2.77 -8.46
C LEU A 272 -13.23 -2.66 -8.39
N HIS A 273 -13.95 -3.77 -8.51
CA HIS A 273 -15.40 -3.81 -8.37
C HIS A 273 -15.87 -3.30 -6.99
N GLN A 274 -15.23 -3.74 -5.90
CA GLN A 274 -15.56 -3.26 -4.55
C GLN A 274 -15.22 -1.78 -4.34
N LEU A 275 -14.29 -1.24 -5.13
CA LEU A 275 -13.98 0.19 -5.16
C LEU A 275 -14.92 0.98 -6.08
N GLY A 276 -15.97 0.36 -6.62
CA GLY A 276 -16.94 1.00 -7.52
C GLY A 276 -16.42 1.23 -8.93
N LEU A 277 -15.33 0.58 -9.32
CA LEU A 277 -14.71 0.71 -10.63
C LEU A 277 -15.05 -0.50 -11.51
N ASP A 278 -15.43 -0.22 -12.74
CA ASP A 278 -15.52 -1.23 -13.79
C ASP A 278 -14.11 -1.47 -14.36
N HIS A 279 -13.52 -2.63 -14.05
CA HIS A 279 -12.15 -2.95 -14.47
C HIS A 279 -11.99 -3.05 -15.99
N GLU A 280 -13.06 -3.31 -16.74
CA GLU A 280 -13.00 -3.38 -18.19
C GLU A 280 -12.98 -2.01 -18.85
N ARG A 281 -13.61 -1.04 -18.20
CA ARG A 281 -13.69 0.36 -18.65
C ARG A 281 -12.55 1.22 -18.11
N LEU A 282 -11.92 0.82 -17.01
CA LEU A 282 -10.77 1.51 -16.44
C LEU A 282 -9.51 1.23 -17.29
N THR A 283 -9.38 1.97 -18.38
CA THR A 283 -8.28 1.81 -19.33
C THR A 283 -7.36 3.03 -19.38
N TYR A 284 -6.08 2.82 -19.65
CA TYR A 284 -5.11 3.88 -19.94
C TYR A 284 -4.45 3.64 -21.31
N ARG A 285 -4.54 4.61 -22.21
CA ARG A 285 -3.92 4.55 -23.54
C ARG A 285 -2.41 4.80 -23.41
N ASN A 286 -1.61 3.81 -23.78
CA ASN A 286 -0.16 3.93 -23.87
C ASN A 286 0.34 3.28 -25.17
N THR A 287 1.30 3.91 -25.85
CA THR A 287 1.92 3.35 -27.08
C THR A 287 0.93 2.78 -28.11
N GLY A 288 -0.24 3.41 -28.27
CA GLY A 288 -1.27 2.99 -29.23
C GLY A 288 -2.27 1.95 -28.73
N ARG A 289 -2.09 1.36 -27.54
CA ARG A 289 -2.98 0.34 -26.95
C ARG A 289 -3.66 0.83 -25.67
N ASP A 290 -4.93 0.50 -25.49
CA ASP A 290 -5.61 0.64 -24.20
C ASP A 290 -5.21 -0.51 -23.27
N TYR A 291 -4.58 -0.18 -22.15
CA TYR A 291 -4.23 -1.13 -21.10
C TYR A 291 -5.26 -1.06 -19.99
N ARG A 292 -5.53 -2.18 -19.31
CA ARG A 292 -6.25 -2.26 -18.03
C ARG A 292 -5.47 -3.12 -17.05
N LEU A 293 -5.71 -2.98 -15.74
CA LEU A 293 -4.97 -3.73 -14.72
C LEU A 293 -5.09 -5.25 -14.87
N THR A 294 -6.24 -5.74 -15.34
CA THR A 294 -6.52 -7.16 -15.54
C THR A 294 -6.11 -7.66 -16.94
N ASP A 295 -5.43 -6.80 -17.72
CA ASP A 295 -5.00 -7.02 -19.11
C ASP A 295 -6.13 -7.54 -20.02
N VAL A 296 -6.09 -8.80 -20.48
CA VAL A 296 -7.11 -9.39 -21.38
C VAL A 296 -8.06 -10.35 -20.67
N SER A 297 -7.97 -10.46 -19.33
CA SER A 297 -8.77 -11.38 -18.52
C SER A 297 -9.32 -10.69 -17.26
N GLY A 298 -9.77 -11.49 -16.29
CA GLY A 298 -10.31 -11.05 -15.02
C GLY A 298 -11.84 -11.12 -15.00
N GLU A 299 -12.37 -11.87 -14.05
CA GLU A 299 -13.80 -11.95 -13.74
C GLU A 299 -14.02 -11.59 -12.27
N VAL A 300 -15.08 -10.86 -11.98
CA VAL A 300 -15.44 -10.52 -10.60
C VAL A 300 -15.87 -11.79 -9.87
N VAL A 301 -15.17 -12.12 -8.79
CA VAL A 301 -15.45 -13.29 -7.95
C VAL A 301 -16.64 -12.99 -7.04
N ARG A 302 -17.85 -13.07 -7.59
CA ARG A 302 -19.11 -12.73 -6.89
C ARG A 302 -19.33 -13.51 -5.60
N GLY A 303 -18.77 -14.71 -5.49
CA GLY A 303 -18.86 -15.52 -4.27
C GLY A 303 -18.17 -14.92 -3.04
N LEU A 304 -17.32 -13.90 -3.22
CA LEU A 304 -16.64 -13.17 -2.14
C LEU A 304 -17.43 -11.95 -1.63
N LEU A 305 -18.50 -11.55 -2.33
CA LEU A 305 -19.21 -10.30 -2.06
C LEU A 305 -20.40 -10.55 -1.11
N SER A 306 -20.74 -9.53 -0.31
CA SER A 306 -21.87 -9.54 0.65
C SER A 306 -23.22 -9.33 0.00
#